data_AF-A0A142XRD5-F1
#
_entry.id   AF-A0A142XRD5-F1
#
_cell.length_a   1.000
_cell.length_b   1.000
_cell.length_c   1.000
_cell.angle_alpha   90.00
_cell.angle_beta   90.00
_cell.angle_gamma   90.00
#
_symmetry.space_group_name_H-M   'P 1'
#
loop_
_entity.id
_entity.type
_entity.pdbx_description
1 polymer ?
#
loop_
_entity_poly.entity_id
_entity_poly.type
_entity_poly.pdbx_seq_one_letter_code
_entity_poly.pdbx_strand_id
1 'polypeptide(L)'
;MLLGIATSPTDKTAKLVYADWLEDRSDPRGEYVRLLAEGKKLAPRGTKRLATLRKKCSPAWLSVIGELHTEFADIKTRAEPQGRRRPKFRATCDRGLWDIQYSCDLMSADGPLVSVLAFLARGDIAPVIRSIRLDVSGTASGFMVLELKLLTKAKTGFAYLEALEIQGMGVTIGDSAALFPYEEGGQLAKILALAPRLKSLIGPSAPNVAFCKGAGHPLEVLNVRAGAGTQNFIRNLSRSTRFPDLRELVYDDLDGDTFPDQGDWTPFGDFVAFLRSPAMAKVDKVQLTGIVATPAQIRELKKLRAKGLTVRRHPYAASAEDGADGEEYD
;
A
#
# COMPACT_ATOMS: atom_id res chain seq x y z
N MET A 1 27.36 -18.59 -2.67
CA MET A 1 28.08 -17.34 -2.39
C MET A 1 27.15 -16.16 -2.11
N LEU A 2 26.28 -15.75 -3.05
CA LEU A 2 25.34 -14.62 -2.82
C LEU A 2 24.48 -14.74 -1.55
N LEU A 3 24.04 -15.97 -1.21
CA LEU A 3 23.31 -16.22 0.04
C LEU A 3 24.13 -15.85 1.29
N GLY A 4 25.45 -16.12 1.27
CA GLY A 4 26.36 -15.80 2.38
C GLY A 4 26.55 -14.30 2.58
N ILE A 5 26.57 -13.52 1.49
CA ILE A 5 26.59 -12.05 1.56
C ILE A 5 25.24 -11.53 2.07
N ALA A 6 24.12 -12.11 1.64
CA ALA A 6 22.80 -11.71 2.12
C ALA A 6 22.63 -11.95 3.63
N THR A 7 23.22 -13.02 4.18
CA THR A 7 23.20 -13.31 5.62
C THR A 7 24.18 -12.46 6.44
N SER A 8 25.19 -11.88 5.81
CA SER A 8 26.18 -11.02 6.48
C SER A 8 26.64 -9.89 5.53
N PRO A 9 25.77 -8.89 5.27
CA PRO A 9 26.00 -7.88 4.25
C PRO A 9 27.18 -6.94 4.57
N THR A 10 27.66 -6.95 5.81
CA THR A 10 28.84 -6.19 6.27
C THR A 10 30.14 -6.99 6.17
N ASP A 11 30.10 -8.28 5.85
CA ASP A 11 31.29 -9.12 5.71
C ASP A 11 32.04 -8.76 4.42
N LYS A 12 33.14 -8.02 4.59
CA LYS A 12 34.01 -7.60 3.49
C LYS A 12 34.74 -8.78 2.86
N THR A 13 35.09 -9.81 3.63
CA THR A 13 35.82 -10.98 3.12
C THR A 13 34.91 -11.76 2.17
N ALA A 14 33.66 -12.03 2.57
CA ALA A 14 32.70 -12.68 1.69
C ALA A 14 32.45 -11.88 0.40
N LYS A 15 32.41 -10.54 0.49
CA LYS A 15 32.30 -9.65 -0.68
C LYS A 15 33.51 -9.76 -1.61
N LEU A 16 34.73 -9.76 -1.08
CA LEU A 16 35.94 -9.86 -1.89
C LEU A 16 36.08 -11.23 -2.57
N VAL A 17 35.78 -12.34 -1.87
CA VAL A 17 35.76 -13.68 -2.47
C VAL A 17 34.75 -13.76 -3.62
N TYR A 18 33.57 -13.14 -3.45
CA TYR A 18 32.59 -13.05 -4.52
C TYR A 18 33.05 -12.16 -5.69
N ALA A 19 33.81 -11.10 -5.41
CA ALA A 19 34.41 -10.25 -6.42
C ALA A 19 35.42 -11.04 -7.27
N ASP A 20 36.31 -11.82 -6.64
CA ASP A 20 37.28 -12.69 -7.32
C ASP A 20 36.55 -13.67 -8.26
N TRP A 21 35.50 -14.33 -7.76
CA TRP A 21 34.69 -15.27 -8.54
C TRP A 21 34.01 -14.62 -9.77
N LEU A 22 33.63 -13.34 -9.68
CA LEU A 22 33.07 -12.55 -10.77
C LEU A 22 34.14 -12.16 -11.80
N GLU A 23 35.33 -11.75 -11.33
CA GLU A 23 36.46 -11.35 -12.18
C GLU A 23 37.01 -12.52 -13.00
N ASP A 24 37.09 -13.71 -12.41
CA ASP A 24 37.45 -14.95 -13.13
C ASP A 24 36.52 -15.24 -14.32
N ARG A 25 35.32 -14.66 -14.32
CA ARG A 25 34.31 -14.76 -15.39
C ARG A 25 34.23 -13.51 -16.25
N SER A 26 35.17 -12.58 -16.09
CA SER A 26 35.17 -11.28 -16.76
C SER A 26 33.88 -10.48 -16.53
N ASP A 27 33.22 -10.67 -15.38
CA ASP A 27 31.99 -9.97 -15.04
C ASP A 27 32.31 -8.59 -14.43
N PRO A 28 31.84 -7.47 -15.02
CA PRO A 28 32.14 -6.12 -14.53
C PRO A 28 31.61 -5.83 -13.12
N ARG A 29 30.74 -6.69 -12.59
CA ARG A 29 30.28 -6.60 -11.20
C ARG A 29 31.40 -6.89 -10.20
N GLY A 30 32.44 -7.64 -10.56
CA GLY A 30 33.59 -7.89 -9.69
C GLY A 30 34.30 -6.59 -9.28
N GLU A 31 34.62 -5.75 -10.28
CA GLU A 31 35.19 -4.42 -10.07
C GLU A 31 34.28 -3.56 -9.16
N TYR A 32 32.96 -3.63 -9.35
CA TYR A 32 32.01 -2.90 -8.50
C TYR A 32 32.10 -3.32 -7.03
N VAL A 33 32.15 -4.63 -6.76
CA VAL A 33 32.20 -5.15 -5.38
C VAL A 33 33.51 -4.75 -4.70
N ARG A 34 34.64 -4.76 -5.41
CA ARG A 34 35.93 -4.30 -4.86
C ARG A 34 35.89 -2.82 -4.48
N LEU A 35 35.45 -1.96 -5.40
CA LEU A 35 35.35 -0.52 -5.15
C LEU A 35 34.39 -0.23 -3.98
N LEU A 36 33.33 -1.03 -3.81
CA LEU A 36 32.43 -0.93 -2.66
C LEU A 36 33.12 -1.35 -1.34
N ALA A 37 33.94 -2.39 -1.35
CA ALA A 37 34.65 -2.87 -0.16
C ALA A 37 35.70 -1.88 0.39
N GLU A 38 36.27 -1.04 -0.50
CA GLU A 38 37.16 0.07 -0.13
C GLU A 38 36.44 1.15 0.68
N GLY A 39 35.13 1.34 0.47
CA GLY A 39 34.27 2.25 1.24
C GLY A 39 34.81 3.69 1.29
N LYS A 40 34.95 4.26 2.49
CA LYS A 40 35.43 5.64 2.69
C LYS A 40 36.86 5.91 2.20
N LYS A 41 37.66 4.87 1.92
CA LYS A 41 39.03 5.02 1.39
C LYS A 41 39.08 5.20 -0.13
N LEU A 42 37.93 5.10 -0.80
CA LEU A 42 37.84 5.16 -2.26
C LEU A 42 38.20 6.56 -2.78
N ALA A 43 39.19 6.64 -3.66
CA ALA A 43 39.59 7.89 -4.31
C ALA A 43 38.45 8.46 -5.19
N PRO A 44 38.41 9.78 -5.48
CA PRO A 44 37.34 10.39 -6.29
C PRO A 44 37.13 9.73 -7.66
N ARG A 45 38.21 9.29 -8.31
CA ARG A 45 38.15 8.53 -9.58
C ARG A 45 37.43 7.18 -9.39
N GLY A 46 37.70 6.49 -8.29
CA GLY A 46 37.02 5.26 -7.90
C GLY A 46 35.53 5.49 -7.67
N THR A 47 35.14 6.57 -6.99
CA THR A 47 33.73 6.93 -6.77
C THR A 47 32.98 7.17 -8.08
N LYS A 48 33.61 7.89 -9.03
CA LYS A 48 33.04 8.08 -10.38
C LYS A 48 32.88 6.76 -11.14
N ARG A 49 33.86 5.86 -11.00
CA ARG A 49 33.83 4.53 -11.61
C ARG A 49 32.74 3.64 -11.00
N LEU A 50 32.63 3.62 -9.67
CA LEU A 50 31.58 2.91 -8.93
C LEU A 50 30.19 3.37 -9.38
N ALA A 51 29.96 4.68 -9.50
CA ALA A 51 28.69 5.23 -10.00
C ALA A 51 28.39 4.81 -11.45
N THR A 52 29.41 4.68 -12.29
CA THR A 52 29.28 4.20 -13.67
C THR A 52 28.89 2.72 -13.71
N LEU A 53 29.56 1.88 -12.90
CA LEU A 53 29.26 0.45 -12.81
C LEU A 53 27.88 0.19 -12.19
N ARG A 54 27.46 1.00 -11.19
CA ARG A 54 26.14 0.91 -10.57
C ARG A 54 25.02 0.97 -11.60
N LYS A 55 25.11 1.85 -12.60
CA LYS A 55 24.11 1.99 -13.67
C LYS A 55 23.96 0.74 -14.54
N LYS A 56 24.95 -0.14 -14.56
CA LYS A 56 24.93 -1.41 -15.32
C LYS A 56 24.39 -2.58 -14.51
N CYS A 57 24.21 -2.40 -13.20
CA CYS A 57 23.76 -3.46 -12.30
C CYS A 57 22.24 -3.38 -12.11
N SER A 58 21.59 -4.54 -12.00
CA SER A 58 20.16 -4.57 -11.66
C SER A 58 19.94 -4.04 -10.22
N PRO A 59 18.84 -3.33 -9.95
CA PRO A 59 18.52 -2.86 -8.60
C PRO A 59 18.49 -4.00 -7.56
N ALA A 60 17.89 -5.14 -7.91
CA ALA A 60 17.82 -6.30 -7.02
C ALA A 60 19.20 -6.91 -6.69
N TRP A 61 20.18 -6.84 -7.59
CA TRP A 61 21.54 -7.26 -7.24
C TRP A 61 22.23 -6.22 -6.35
N LEU A 62 22.04 -4.93 -6.66
CA LEU A 62 22.59 -3.83 -5.85
C LEU A 62 22.06 -3.82 -4.43
N SER A 63 20.84 -4.28 -4.20
CA SER A 63 20.26 -4.33 -2.86
C SER A 63 20.89 -5.41 -1.97
N VAL A 64 21.32 -6.53 -2.56
CA VAL A 64 22.01 -7.62 -1.85
C VAL A 64 23.46 -7.24 -1.54
N ILE A 65 24.15 -6.63 -2.51
CA ILE A 65 25.58 -6.36 -2.42
C ILE A 65 25.89 -5.00 -1.78
N GLY A 66 25.01 -4.03 -1.97
CA GLY A 66 25.18 -2.64 -1.59
C GLY A 66 25.07 -2.36 -0.09
N GLU A 67 24.88 -1.07 0.22
CA GLU A 67 24.75 -0.55 1.58
C GLU A 67 23.30 -0.52 2.07
N LEU A 68 22.34 -0.98 1.26
CA LEU A 68 20.90 -0.88 1.60
C LEU A 68 20.58 -1.55 2.93
N HIS A 69 21.21 -2.68 3.26
CA HIS A 69 21.04 -3.32 4.56
C HIS A 69 21.40 -2.40 5.73
N THR A 70 22.49 -1.62 5.61
CA THR A 70 22.88 -0.63 6.60
C THR A 70 21.89 0.53 6.64
N GLU A 71 21.45 1.02 5.48
CA GLU A 71 20.47 2.10 5.41
C GLU A 71 19.10 1.70 6.01
N PHE A 72 18.69 0.45 5.83
CA PHE A 72 17.50 -0.12 6.47
C PHE A 72 17.67 -0.26 8.00
N ALA A 73 18.87 -0.55 8.48
CA ALA A 73 19.16 -0.52 9.91
C ALA A 73 19.15 0.92 10.47
N ASP A 74 19.65 1.88 9.70
CA ASP A 74 19.66 3.30 10.08
C ASP A 74 18.26 3.89 10.09
N ILE A 75 17.41 3.58 9.09
CA ILE A 75 16.02 4.04 9.10
C ILE A 75 15.24 3.38 10.23
N LYS A 76 15.50 2.10 10.53
CA LYS A 76 14.91 1.41 11.70
C LYS A 76 15.24 2.15 12.99
N THR A 77 16.51 2.48 13.20
CA THR A 77 16.97 3.20 14.40
C THR A 77 16.30 4.56 14.55
N ARG A 78 16.13 5.29 13.43
CA ARG A 78 15.43 6.58 13.41
C ARG A 78 13.91 6.45 13.58
N ALA A 79 13.33 5.37 13.05
CA ALA A 79 11.91 5.12 13.08
C ALA A 79 11.40 4.63 14.44
N GLU A 80 12.27 4.05 15.27
CA GLU A 80 11.95 3.45 16.58
C GLU A 80 12.49 4.27 17.78
N PRO A 81 11.96 5.49 18.07
CA PRO A 81 12.43 6.28 19.19
C PRO A 81 12.21 5.56 20.54
N GLN A 82 13.01 5.91 21.55
CA GLN A 82 12.97 5.23 22.84
C GLN A 82 11.65 5.52 23.61
N GLY A 83 10.79 4.51 23.84
CA GLY A 83 9.52 4.65 24.60
C GLY A 83 8.73 3.34 24.82
N ARG A 84 7.56 3.39 25.46
CA ARG A 84 6.72 2.20 25.84
C ARG A 84 5.74 1.71 24.76
N ARG A 85 5.25 2.58 23.86
CA ARG A 85 4.46 2.23 22.67
C ARG A 85 5.30 2.54 21.44
N ARG A 86 6.13 1.59 21.01
CA ARG A 86 7.09 1.88 19.94
C ARG A 86 6.51 1.55 18.58
N PRO A 87 6.66 2.45 17.60
CA PRO A 87 6.61 2.03 16.22
C PRO A 87 7.57 0.84 16.01
N LYS A 88 7.20 -0.07 15.11
CA LYS A 88 7.99 -1.26 14.80
C LYS A 88 8.32 -1.26 13.33
N PHE A 89 9.60 -1.13 13.02
CA PHE A 89 10.10 -1.21 11.65
C PHE A 89 10.78 -2.55 11.44
N ARG A 90 10.26 -3.30 10.47
CA ARG A 90 10.81 -4.57 10.01
C ARG A 90 11.04 -4.48 8.51
N ALA A 91 12.26 -4.81 8.11
CA ALA A 91 12.63 -4.96 6.71
C ALA A 91 13.27 -6.34 6.52
N THR A 92 12.73 -7.13 5.61
CA THR A 92 13.30 -8.43 5.22
C THR A 92 13.67 -8.39 3.75
N CYS A 93 14.82 -8.97 3.41
CA CYS A 93 15.32 -9.04 2.05
C CYS A 93 15.34 -10.49 1.57
N ASP A 94 14.67 -10.77 0.47
CA ASP A 94 14.69 -12.06 -0.21
C ASP A 94 15.04 -11.85 -1.68
N ARG A 95 16.14 -12.48 -2.13
CA ARG A 95 16.68 -12.34 -3.49
C ARG A 95 16.84 -10.89 -3.97
N GLY A 96 17.13 -9.99 -3.04
CA GLY A 96 17.32 -8.57 -3.34
C GLY A 96 16.04 -7.75 -3.43
N LEU A 97 14.90 -8.32 -3.08
CA LEU A 97 13.65 -7.61 -2.95
C LEU A 97 13.27 -7.48 -1.48
N TRP A 98 12.71 -6.32 -1.13
CA TRP A 98 12.45 -5.94 0.25
C TRP A 98 10.96 -5.98 0.58
N ASP A 99 10.63 -6.61 1.70
CA ASP A 99 9.32 -6.52 2.34
C ASP A 99 9.44 -5.62 3.56
N ILE A 100 8.63 -4.57 3.60
CA ILE A 100 8.67 -3.53 4.62
C ILE A 100 7.39 -3.61 5.43
N GLN A 101 7.52 -3.77 6.74
CA GLN A 101 6.43 -3.61 7.69
C GLN A 101 6.77 -2.48 8.64
N TYR A 102 5.87 -1.53 8.78
CA TYR A 102 6.02 -0.40 9.67
C TYR A 102 4.72 -0.15 10.44
N SER A 103 4.77 -0.33 11.76
CA SER A 103 3.67 0.07 12.65
C SER A 103 4.00 1.43 13.28
N CYS A 104 3.06 2.38 13.33
CA CYS A 104 3.28 3.69 13.99
C CYS A 104 1.97 4.40 14.38
N ASP A 105 2.06 5.33 15.34
CA ASP A 105 0.97 6.26 15.66
C ASP A 105 1.06 7.53 14.79
N LEU A 106 -0.06 7.95 14.19
CA LEU A 106 -0.16 9.23 13.48
C LEU A 106 -0.34 10.38 14.49
N MET A 107 0.73 10.75 15.21
CA MET A 107 0.68 11.83 16.21
C MET A 107 1.39 13.12 15.78
N SER A 108 2.18 13.10 14.70
CA SER A 108 2.89 14.30 14.23
C SER A 108 3.07 14.35 12.72
N ALA A 109 2.89 15.56 12.16
CA ALA A 109 3.07 15.86 10.74
C ALA A 109 4.52 15.67 10.26
N ASP A 110 5.52 15.86 11.13
CA ASP A 110 6.95 15.65 10.84
C ASP A 110 7.50 14.35 11.45
N GLY A 111 6.62 13.36 11.63
CA GLY A 111 6.93 12.15 12.38
C GLY A 111 7.85 11.14 11.69
N PRO A 112 8.26 10.09 12.43
CA PRO A 112 8.98 8.95 11.91
C PRO A 112 8.40 8.34 10.62
N LEU A 113 7.07 8.38 10.46
CA LEU A 113 6.38 7.91 9.26
C LEU A 113 6.80 8.68 8.00
N VAL A 114 6.89 10.01 8.07
CA VAL A 114 7.34 10.86 6.94
C VAL A 114 8.75 10.47 6.51
N SER A 115 9.64 10.24 7.48
CA SER A 115 11.01 9.78 7.21
C SER A 115 11.02 8.41 6.53
N VAL A 116 10.18 7.47 6.98
CA VAL A 116 10.04 6.15 6.36
C VAL A 116 9.50 6.28 4.93
N LEU A 117 8.39 7.00 4.70
CA LEU A 117 7.80 7.16 3.38
C LEU A 117 8.77 7.85 2.39
N ALA A 118 9.49 8.88 2.85
CA ALA A 118 10.51 9.55 2.05
C ALA A 118 11.67 8.61 1.69
N PHE A 119 12.11 7.77 2.64
CA PHE A 119 13.13 6.77 2.40
C PHE A 119 12.68 5.72 1.38
N LEU A 120 11.45 5.19 1.51
CA LEU A 120 10.89 4.21 0.57
C LEU A 120 10.71 4.77 -0.84
N ALA A 121 10.46 6.08 -0.98
CA ALA A 121 10.29 6.75 -2.26
C ALA A 121 11.61 7.08 -2.99
N ARG A 122 12.77 6.81 -2.39
CA ARG A 122 14.08 7.09 -3.02
C ARG A 122 14.28 6.27 -4.29
N GLY A 123 14.98 6.85 -5.26
CA GLY A 123 15.15 6.27 -6.58
C GLY A 123 15.91 4.93 -6.60
N ASP A 124 16.71 4.66 -5.58
CA ASP A 124 17.48 3.43 -5.38
C ASP A 124 16.81 2.43 -4.44
N ILE A 125 15.74 2.82 -3.75
CA ILE A 125 14.97 1.97 -2.83
C ILE A 125 13.67 1.50 -3.47
N ALA A 126 12.87 2.41 -4.04
CA ALA A 126 11.56 2.09 -4.62
C ALA A 126 11.61 0.92 -5.64
N PRO A 127 12.61 0.81 -6.53
CA PRO A 127 12.69 -0.29 -7.49
C PRO A 127 13.05 -1.66 -6.90
N VAL A 128 13.29 -1.78 -5.59
CA VAL A 128 13.60 -3.06 -4.94
C VAL A 128 12.61 -3.43 -3.86
N ILE A 129 11.54 -2.65 -3.68
CA ILE A 129 10.48 -2.98 -2.73
C ILE A 129 9.51 -3.96 -3.41
N ARG A 130 9.24 -5.09 -2.73
CA ARG A 130 8.24 -6.09 -3.10
C ARG A 130 6.93 -5.91 -2.35
N SER A 131 7.00 -5.54 -1.06
CA SER A 131 5.79 -5.26 -0.29
C SER A 131 5.97 -4.13 0.72
N ILE A 132 4.88 -3.40 0.96
CA ILE A 132 4.80 -2.37 2.00
C ILE A 132 3.55 -2.67 2.83
N ARG A 133 3.72 -2.83 4.13
CA ARG A 133 2.65 -2.90 5.12
C ARG A 133 2.80 -1.78 6.13
N LEU A 134 1.85 -0.87 6.15
CA LEU A 134 1.73 0.20 7.13
C LEU A 134 0.58 -0.12 8.07
N ASP A 135 0.90 -0.22 9.35
CA ASP A 135 -0.06 -0.44 10.43
C ASP A 135 -0.11 0.81 11.29
N VAL A 136 -1.10 1.65 11.03
CA VAL A 136 -1.12 3.03 11.45
C VAL A 136 -2.25 3.24 12.43
N SER A 137 -1.93 3.54 13.68
CA SER A 137 -2.95 3.86 14.69
C SER A 137 -3.29 5.34 14.66
N GLY A 138 -4.59 5.65 14.56
CA GLY A 138 -5.11 6.98 14.88
C GLY A 138 -5.13 7.24 16.39
N THR A 139 -5.60 8.43 16.77
CA THR A 139 -5.85 8.75 18.18
C THR A 139 -7.17 8.16 18.64
N ALA A 140 -7.33 8.00 19.96
CA ALA A 140 -8.60 7.60 20.55
C ALA A 140 -9.74 8.61 20.28
N SER A 141 -9.45 9.78 19.72
CA SER A 141 -10.35 10.92 19.63
C SER A 141 -10.53 11.48 18.21
N GLY A 142 -10.01 10.86 17.15
CA GLY A 142 -10.18 11.45 15.82
C GLY A 142 -9.70 10.66 14.62
N PHE A 143 -10.34 10.97 13.50
CA PHE A 143 -9.93 10.59 12.16
C PHE A 143 -8.60 11.25 11.80
N MET A 144 -7.65 10.46 11.34
CA MET A 144 -6.33 10.92 10.89
C MET A 144 -6.19 10.74 9.38
N VAL A 145 -5.61 11.74 8.72
CA VAL A 145 -5.31 11.69 7.29
C VAL A 145 -3.87 11.24 7.07
N LEU A 146 -3.70 10.13 6.38
CA LEU A 146 -2.43 9.64 5.87
C LEU A 146 -2.18 10.20 4.45
N GLU A 147 -1.13 11.00 4.31
CA GLU A 147 -0.70 11.46 3.00
C GLU A 147 0.31 10.49 2.37
N LEU A 148 -0.04 9.92 1.21
CA LEU A 148 0.85 9.10 0.40
C LEU A 148 1.67 9.93 -0.59
N LYS A 149 1.58 11.27 -0.54
CA LYS A 149 2.26 12.19 -1.46
C LYS A 149 3.75 11.87 -1.60
N LEU A 150 4.44 11.50 -0.52
CA LEU A 150 5.86 11.12 -0.57
C LEU A 150 6.10 9.88 -1.41
N LEU A 151 5.31 8.82 -1.26
CA LEU A 151 5.40 7.63 -2.11
C LEU A 151 5.07 7.96 -3.56
N THR A 152 4.04 8.78 -3.81
CA THR A 152 3.66 9.17 -5.19
C THR A 152 4.69 10.03 -5.91
N LYS A 153 5.70 10.56 -5.20
CA LYS A 153 6.83 11.33 -5.77
C LYS A 153 8.03 10.45 -6.15
N ALA A 154 7.95 9.12 -5.99
CA ALA A 154 9.03 8.20 -6.34
C ALA A 154 9.32 8.24 -7.86
N LYS A 155 10.44 8.85 -8.25
CA LYS A 155 10.80 9.09 -9.67
C LYS A 155 10.98 7.81 -10.49
N THR A 156 11.46 6.74 -9.88
CA THR A 156 11.75 5.47 -10.54
C THR A 156 10.60 4.46 -10.44
N GLY A 157 9.54 4.80 -9.70
CA GLY A 157 8.41 3.92 -9.42
C GLY A 157 8.79 2.71 -8.57
N PHE A 158 7.77 1.89 -8.31
CA PHE A 158 7.84 0.67 -7.53
C PHE A 158 7.73 -0.55 -8.47
N ALA A 159 8.75 -0.76 -9.29
CA ALA A 159 8.74 -1.74 -10.38
C ALA A 159 8.46 -3.19 -9.96
N TYR A 160 8.68 -3.53 -8.68
CA TYR A 160 8.49 -4.87 -8.12
C TYR A 160 7.46 -4.92 -6.99
N LEU A 161 6.75 -3.83 -6.71
CA LEU A 161 5.76 -3.83 -5.63
C LEU A 161 4.57 -4.68 -6.03
N GLU A 162 4.36 -5.76 -5.28
CA GLU A 162 3.30 -6.74 -5.47
C GLU A 162 2.18 -6.57 -4.43
N ALA A 163 2.50 -6.03 -3.25
CA ALA A 163 1.52 -5.80 -2.19
C ALA A 163 1.71 -4.44 -1.50
N LEU A 164 0.63 -3.67 -1.38
CA LEU A 164 0.54 -2.48 -0.55
C LEU A 164 -0.62 -2.66 0.42
N GLU A 165 -0.31 -2.64 1.70
CA GLU A 165 -1.29 -2.76 2.77
C GLU A 165 -1.17 -1.57 3.71
N ILE A 166 -2.26 -0.85 3.88
CA ILE A 166 -2.39 0.26 4.82
C ILE A 166 -3.59 -0.09 5.70
N GLN A 167 -3.33 -0.32 6.98
CA GLN A 167 -4.32 -0.69 7.96
C GLN A 167 -4.24 0.27 9.14
N GLY A 168 -5.33 0.42 9.86
CA GLY A 168 -5.42 1.38 10.96
C GLY A 168 -6.86 1.72 11.30
N MET A 169 -7.20 1.75 12.58
CA MET A 169 -8.49 2.31 13.01
C MET A 169 -8.40 3.83 13.00
N GLY A 170 -9.44 4.48 12.50
CA GLY A 170 -9.52 5.95 12.42
C GLY A 170 -8.49 6.57 11.47
N VAL A 171 -8.00 5.84 10.46
CA VAL A 171 -7.09 6.38 9.44
C VAL A 171 -7.80 6.45 8.10
N THR A 172 -7.58 7.50 7.34
CA THR A 172 -8.00 7.62 5.93
C THR A 172 -6.84 8.14 5.10
N ILE A 173 -6.73 7.75 3.84
CA ILE A 173 -5.84 8.37 2.85
C ILE A 173 -6.51 9.63 2.32
N GLY A 174 -5.77 10.74 2.28
CA GLY A 174 -6.31 11.98 1.73
C GLY A 174 -5.28 13.10 1.65
N ASP A 175 -5.76 14.28 1.26
CA ASP A 175 -4.99 15.52 1.32
C ASP A 175 -5.34 16.26 2.61
N SER A 176 -4.36 16.46 3.50
CA SER A 176 -4.57 17.18 4.76
C SER A 176 -4.97 18.64 4.57
N ALA A 177 -4.73 19.20 3.37
CA ALA A 177 -5.16 20.56 3.03
C ALA A 177 -6.64 20.65 2.62
N ALA A 178 -7.33 19.53 2.38
CA ALA A 178 -8.76 19.53 2.10
C ALA A 178 -9.55 19.74 3.41
N LEU A 179 -10.43 20.73 3.41
CA LEU A 179 -11.47 20.85 4.45
C LEU A 179 -12.44 19.68 4.30
N PHE A 180 -12.97 19.20 5.44
CA PHE A 180 -13.95 18.11 5.50
C PHE A 180 -15.07 18.29 4.44
N PRO A 181 -15.50 17.22 3.73
CA PRO A 181 -15.06 15.82 3.85
C PRO A 181 -13.70 15.53 3.19
N TYR A 182 -12.92 14.61 3.78
CA TYR A 182 -11.62 14.24 3.23
C TYR A 182 -11.77 13.44 1.93
N GLU A 183 -11.18 13.94 0.85
CA GLU A 183 -11.05 13.20 -0.40
C GLU A 183 -9.74 12.43 -0.48
N GLU A 184 -9.79 11.20 -1.03
CA GLU A 184 -8.63 10.34 -1.27
C GLU A 184 -7.60 11.00 -2.22
N GLY A 185 -8.06 11.89 -3.10
CA GLY A 185 -7.20 12.74 -3.94
C GLY A 185 -6.47 12.01 -5.07
N GLY A 186 -6.90 10.81 -5.44
CA GLY A 186 -6.31 10.00 -6.51
C GLY A 186 -4.92 9.48 -6.17
N GLN A 187 -4.55 9.42 -4.89
CA GLN A 187 -3.25 8.94 -4.44
C GLN A 187 -3.05 7.46 -4.74
N LEU A 188 -4.05 6.61 -4.51
CA LEU A 188 -4.07 5.20 -4.86
C LEU A 188 -3.98 4.99 -6.37
N ALA A 189 -4.62 5.87 -7.17
CA ALA A 189 -4.48 5.82 -8.63
C ALA A 189 -3.04 6.12 -9.08
N LYS A 190 -2.37 7.09 -8.43
CA LYS A 190 -0.95 7.40 -8.66
C LYS A 190 -0.04 6.25 -8.23
N ILE A 191 -0.35 5.59 -7.12
CA ILE A 191 0.39 4.39 -6.69
C ILE A 191 0.27 3.27 -7.74
N LEU A 192 -0.93 2.98 -8.27
CA LEU A 192 -1.07 1.99 -9.35
C LEU A 192 -0.22 2.33 -10.58
N ALA A 193 -0.13 3.62 -10.94
CA ALA A 193 0.71 4.04 -12.06
C ALA A 193 2.21 3.81 -11.79
N LEU A 194 2.65 3.91 -10.53
CA LEU A 194 4.03 3.65 -10.12
C LEU A 194 4.33 2.18 -9.87
N ALA A 195 3.32 1.35 -9.63
CA ALA A 195 3.46 -0.05 -9.22
C ALA A 195 2.76 -1.00 -10.21
N PRO A 196 3.29 -1.16 -11.44
CA PRO A 196 2.63 -1.91 -12.51
C PRO A 196 2.49 -3.42 -12.24
N ARG A 197 3.09 -3.93 -11.16
CA ARG A 197 3.01 -5.32 -10.71
C ARG A 197 2.17 -5.51 -9.44
N LEU A 198 1.48 -4.47 -8.98
CA LEU A 198 0.70 -4.54 -7.75
C LEU A 198 -0.47 -5.53 -7.91
N LYS A 199 -0.45 -6.59 -7.12
CA LYS A 199 -1.48 -7.65 -7.11
C LYS A 199 -2.43 -7.53 -5.93
N SER A 200 -1.97 -7.01 -4.81
CA SER A 200 -2.78 -6.82 -3.60
C SER A 200 -2.73 -5.37 -3.15
N LEU A 201 -3.91 -4.78 -2.98
CA LEU A 201 -4.08 -3.45 -2.39
C LEU A 201 -5.08 -3.53 -1.24
N ILE A 202 -4.60 -3.23 -0.04
CA ILE A 202 -5.42 -3.03 1.15
C ILE A 202 -5.26 -1.58 1.59
N GLY A 203 -6.35 -0.82 1.71
CA GLY A 203 -6.29 0.58 2.08
C GLY A 203 -7.51 1.03 2.89
N PRO A 204 -7.38 2.06 3.72
CA PRO A 204 -8.47 2.49 4.60
C PRO A 204 -9.42 3.50 3.93
N SER A 205 -9.36 3.67 2.61
CA SER A 205 -10.16 4.67 1.89
C SER A 205 -10.60 4.20 0.53
N ALA A 206 -11.76 4.69 0.11
CA ALA A 206 -12.34 4.40 -1.18
C ALA A 206 -11.57 5.19 -2.25
N PRO A 207 -11.03 4.51 -3.27
CA PRO A 207 -10.38 5.21 -4.37
C PRO A 207 -11.39 6.04 -5.18
N ASN A 208 -10.96 7.20 -5.68
CA ASN A 208 -11.80 8.00 -6.57
C ASN A 208 -11.84 7.46 -8.01
N VAL A 209 -12.55 8.18 -8.89
CA VAL A 209 -12.74 7.77 -10.30
C VAL A 209 -11.44 7.56 -11.08
N ALA A 210 -10.34 8.25 -10.72
CA ALA A 210 -9.06 8.08 -11.40
C ALA A 210 -8.47 6.67 -11.19
N PHE A 211 -8.79 6.02 -10.08
CA PHE A 211 -8.39 4.64 -9.81
C PHE A 211 -8.99 3.67 -10.82
N CYS A 212 -10.21 3.94 -11.29
CA CYS A 212 -10.92 3.08 -12.24
C CYS A 212 -10.59 3.39 -13.71
N LYS A 213 -9.73 4.36 -14.00
CA LYS A 213 -9.37 4.78 -15.36
C LYS A 213 -7.94 4.38 -15.74
N GLY A 214 -7.71 4.09 -17.01
CA GLY A 214 -6.36 3.82 -17.55
C GLY A 214 -6.21 2.41 -18.13
N ALA A 215 -4.97 2.03 -18.44
CA ALA A 215 -4.66 0.71 -18.97
C ALA A 215 -4.95 -0.40 -17.94
N GLY A 216 -5.16 -1.62 -18.46
CA GLY A 216 -5.37 -2.81 -17.64
C GLY A 216 -4.26 -3.00 -16.60
N HIS A 217 -4.65 -3.37 -15.39
CA HIS A 217 -3.78 -3.52 -14.22
C HIS A 217 -3.95 -4.92 -13.61
N PRO A 218 -2.87 -5.62 -13.23
CA PRO A 218 -2.91 -7.00 -12.72
C PRO A 218 -3.36 -7.09 -11.25
N LEU A 219 -4.22 -6.18 -10.79
CA LEU A 219 -4.69 -6.19 -9.41
C LEU A 219 -5.65 -7.38 -9.22
N GLU A 220 -5.33 -8.26 -8.27
CA GLU A 220 -6.06 -9.49 -7.98
C GLU A 220 -6.90 -9.37 -6.71
N VAL A 221 -6.39 -8.65 -5.70
CA VAL A 221 -7.02 -8.46 -4.39
C VAL A 221 -7.17 -6.98 -4.10
N LEU A 222 -8.39 -6.55 -3.82
CA LEU A 222 -8.71 -5.19 -3.42
C LEU A 222 -9.55 -5.20 -2.14
N ASN A 223 -9.00 -4.61 -1.07
CA ASN A 223 -9.69 -4.45 0.19
C ASN A 223 -9.66 -2.97 0.58
N VAL A 224 -10.79 -2.29 0.47
CA VAL A 224 -10.91 -0.87 0.75
C VAL A 224 -12.14 -0.57 1.59
N ARG A 225 -12.08 0.51 2.37
CA ARG A 225 -13.21 1.03 3.14
C ARG A 225 -13.65 2.36 2.55
N ALA A 226 -14.89 2.79 2.73
CA ALA A 226 -15.29 4.16 2.35
C ALA A 226 -14.41 5.20 3.06
N GLY A 227 -14.11 4.98 4.35
CA GLY A 227 -13.39 5.96 5.16
C GLY A 227 -14.24 7.21 5.33
N ALA A 228 -13.72 8.38 4.95
CA ALA A 228 -14.43 9.65 5.07
C ALA A 228 -15.48 9.91 3.96
N GLY A 229 -15.61 9.04 2.96
CA GLY A 229 -16.62 9.16 1.92
C GLY A 229 -16.48 8.07 0.85
N THR A 230 -17.59 7.67 0.24
CA THR A 230 -17.61 6.51 -0.67
C THR A 230 -16.86 6.74 -1.98
N GLN A 231 -16.61 8.00 -2.35
CA GLN A 231 -15.98 8.41 -3.61
C GLN A 231 -16.69 7.82 -4.84
N ASN A 232 -17.97 7.44 -4.71
CA ASN A 232 -18.72 6.64 -5.67
C ASN A 232 -17.94 5.39 -6.15
N PHE A 233 -17.11 4.81 -5.30
CA PHE A 233 -16.14 3.78 -5.69
C PHE A 233 -16.79 2.56 -6.32
N ILE A 234 -17.86 2.02 -5.72
CA ILE A 234 -18.58 0.86 -6.27
C ILE A 234 -19.20 1.17 -7.64
N ARG A 235 -19.79 2.36 -7.80
CA ARG A 235 -20.30 2.84 -9.10
C ARG A 235 -19.19 2.91 -10.14
N ASN A 236 -18.06 3.52 -9.79
CA ASN A 236 -16.90 3.67 -10.67
C ASN A 236 -16.32 2.31 -11.06
N LEU A 237 -16.20 1.40 -10.10
CA LEU A 237 -15.70 0.04 -10.31
C LEU A 237 -16.64 -0.76 -11.23
N SER A 238 -17.96 -0.62 -11.08
CA SER A 238 -18.95 -1.29 -11.94
C SER A 238 -18.82 -0.94 -13.43
N ARG A 239 -18.23 0.22 -13.74
CA ARG A 239 -18.04 0.70 -15.11
C ARG A 239 -16.61 0.49 -15.61
N SER A 240 -15.73 -0.01 -14.76
CA SER A 240 -14.31 -0.15 -15.05
C SER A 240 -14.00 -1.45 -15.77
N THR A 241 -13.11 -1.40 -16.75
CA THR A 241 -12.45 -2.57 -17.35
C THR A 241 -10.98 -2.67 -16.93
N ARG A 242 -10.53 -1.80 -16.03
CA ARG A 242 -9.12 -1.66 -15.65
C ARG A 242 -8.55 -2.88 -14.94
N PHE A 243 -9.37 -3.67 -14.25
CA PHE A 243 -8.91 -4.77 -13.40
C PHE A 243 -9.38 -6.13 -13.93
N PRO A 244 -8.85 -6.60 -15.08
CA PRO A 244 -9.31 -7.83 -15.71
C PRO A 244 -8.98 -9.09 -14.90
N ASP A 245 -8.10 -8.99 -13.90
CA ASP A 245 -7.63 -10.11 -13.07
C ASP A 245 -8.11 -10.01 -11.62
N LEU A 246 -9.05 -9.11 -11.30
CA LEU A 246 -9.60 -8.97 -9.96
C LEU A 246 -10.36 -10.24 -9.58
N ARG A 247 -9.96 -10.86 -8.46
CA ARG A 247 -10.53 -12.11 -7.92
C ARG A 247 -11.21 -11.89 -6.57
N GLU A 248 -10.71 -10.95 -5.78
CA GLU A 248 -11.25 -10.66 -4.45
C GLU A 248 -11.51 -9.16 -4.27
N LEU A 249 -12.75 -8.84 -3.88
CA LEU A 249 -13.14 -7.52 -3.40
C LEU A 249 -13.64 -7.62 -1.97
N VAL A 250 -13.06 -6.83 -1.08
CA VAL A 250 -13.61 -6.52 0.24
C VAL A 250 -13.90 -5.02 0.27
N TYR A 251 -15.15 -4.68 0.54
CA TYR A 251 -15.59 -3.29 0.64
C TYR A 251 -16.38 -3.08 1.93
N ASP A 252 -15.93 -2.12 2.73
CA ASP A 252 -16.62 -1.68 3.93
C ASP A 252 -17.22 -0.29 3.71
N ASP A 253 -18.54 -0.18 3.64
CA ASP A 253 -19.24 1.05 3.25
C ASP A 253 -19.34 2.06 4.40
N LEU A 254 -19.58 1.58 5.62
CA LEU A 254 -19.60 2.39 6.83
C LEU A 254 -18.67 1.76 7.86
N ASP A 255 -17.56 2.44 8.15
CA ASP A 255 -16.70 2.09 9.27
C ASP A 255 -17.39 2.54 10.56
N GLY A 256 -17.57 1.62 11.51
CA GLY A 256 -18.44 1.80 12.69
C GLY A 256 -18.03 2.93 13.64
N ASP A 257 -16.86 3.53 13.40
CA ASP A 257 -16.30 4.66 14.16
C ASP A 257 -16.63 6.03 13.53
N THR A 258 -17.21 6.05 12.34
CA THR A 258 -17.58 7.28 11.62
C THR A 258 -19.09 7.48 11.72
N PHE A 259 -19.52 8.64 12.21
CA PHE A 259 -20.89 9.10 12.05
C PHE A 259 -20.93 9.86 10.73
N PRO A 260 -21.21 9.22 9.58
CA PRO A 260 -21.44 10.00 8.37
C PRO A 260 -22.63 10.93 8.64
N ASP A 261 -22.54 12.15 8.13
CA ASP A 261 -23.75 12.95 7.90
C ASP A 261 -24.72 12.09 7.07
N GLN A 262 -26.02 12.21 7.33
CA GLN A 262 -27.03 11.39 6.67
C GLN A 262 -26.89 11.47 5.14
N GLY A 263 -26.57 10.35 4.48
CA GLY A 263 -26.71 10.19 3.04
C GLY A 263 -25.43 9.91 2.24
N ASP A 264 -24.25 9.87 2.86
CA ASP A 264 -22.99 9.66 2.11
C ASP A 264 -22.55 8.19 1.98
N TRP A 265 -23.48 7.24 2.13
CA TRP A 265 -23.26 5.81 1.92
C TRP A 265 -23.45 5.41 0.46
N THR A 266 -22.93 4.23 0.08
CA THR A 266 -23.04 3.74 -1.29
C THR A 266 -24.52 3.44 -1.60
N PRO A 267 -25.12 4.05 -2.63
CA PRO A 267 -26.50 3.77 -3.00
C PRO A 267 -26.71 2.29 -3.30
N PHE A 268 -27.81 1.71 -2.83
CA PHE A 268 -28.13 0.29 -3.06
C PHE A 268 -28.05 -0.12 -4.54
N GLY A 269 -28.55 0.75 -5.43
CA GLY A 269 -28.50 0.54 -6.88
C GLY A 269 -27.09 0.38 -7.45
N ASP A 270 -26.07 0.99 -6.83
CA ASP A 270 -24.69 0.85 -7.27
C ASP A 270 -24.13 -0.55 -6.94
N PHE A 271 -24.52 -1.16 -5.82
CA PHE A 271 -24.18 -2.56 -5.54
C PHE A 271 -24.84 -3.51 -6.53
N VAL A 272 -26.11 -3.28 -6.88
CA VAL A 272 -26.82 -4.06 -7.91
C VAL A 272 -26.13 -3.92 -9.28
N ALA A 273 -25.78 -2.70 -9.66
CA ALA A 273 -25.06 -2.43 -10.92
C ALA A 273 -23.69 -3.12 -10.93
N PHE A 274 -22.94 -3.04 -9.83
CA PHE A 274 -21.66 -3.71 -9.69
C PHE A 274 -21.76 -5.22 -9.84
N LEU A 275 -22.69 -5.88 -9.13
CA LEU A 275 -22.86 -7.33 -9.22
C LEU A 275 -23.28 -7.83 -10.61
N ARG A 276 -23.92 -6.97 -11.42
CA ARG A 276 -24.30 -7.27 -12.81
C ARG A 276 -23.23 -6.88 -13.83
N SER A 277 -22.19 -6.16 -13.42
CA SER A 277 -21.23 -5.55 -14.33
C SER A 277 -20.21 -6.55 -14.90
N PRO A 278 -19.58 -6.23 -16.05
CA PRO A 278 -18.44 -7.00 -16.55
C PRO A 278 -17.24 -7.04 -15.60
N ALA A 279 -17.09 -6.06 -14.70
CA ALA A 279 -16.02 -6.04 -13.70
C ALA A 279 -16.07 -7.26 -12.76
N MET A 280 -17.24 -7.90 -12.64
CA MET A 280 -17.46 -9.10 -11.82
C MET A 280 -17.14 -10.42 -12.54
N ALA A 281 -16.77 -10.39 -13.82
CA ALA A 281 -16.63 -11.60 -14.64
C ALA A 281 -15.62 -12.61 -14.08
N LYS A 282 -14.54 -12.15 -13.44
CA LYS A 282 -13.51 -13.01 -12.82
C LYS A 282 -13.42 -12.92 -11.29
N VAL A 283 -14.25 -12.09 -10.67
CA VAL A 283 -14.24 -11.94 -9.22
C VAL A 283 -14.86 -13.19 -8.62
N ASP A 284 -14.11 -13.92 -7.79
CA ASP A 284 -14.54 -15.13 -7.11
C ASP A 284 -15.20 -14.81 -5.77
N LYS A 285 -14.62 -13.84 -5.05
CA LYS A 285 -14.98 -13.49 -3.68
C LYS A 285 -15.32 -12.00 -3.55
N VAL A 286 -16.49 -11.71 -2.99
CA VAL A 286 -16.97 -10.37 -2.67
C VAL A 286 -17.44 -10.35 -1.24
N GLN A 287 -16.91 -9.41 -0.46
CA GLN A 287 -17.40 -9.11 0.89
C GLN A 287 -17.84 -7.66 0.93
N LEU A 288 -19.13 -7.45 1.22
CA LEU A 288 -19.71 -6.14 1.42
C LEU A 288 -20.09 -6.03 2.90
N THR A 289 -19.44 -5.14 3.64
CA THR A 289 -19.73 -4.88 5.05
C THR A 289 -20.14 -3.44 5.27
N GLY A 290 -20.78 -3.15 6.40
CA GLY A 290 -21.23 -1.80 6.74
C GLY A 290 -22.29 -1.24 5.78
N ILE A 291 -22.95 -2.07 4.96
CA ILE A 291 -23.89 -1.54 3.97
C ILE A 291 -25.22 -1.11 4.62
N VAL A 292 -25.77 0.02 4.15
CA VAL A 292 -27.10 0.50 4.53
C VAL A 292 -28.13 -0.10 3.56
N ALA A 293 -28.77 -1.19 3.97
CA ALA A 293 -29.74 -1.89 3.13
C ALA A 293 -30.80 -2.63 3.95
N THR A 294 -32.02 -2.68 3.43
CA THR A 294 -33.14 -3.43 4.03
C THR A 294 -32.90 -4.94 3.95
N PRO A 295 -33.54 -5.78 4.79
CA PRO A 295 -33.46 -7.23 4.66
C PRO A 295 -33.89 -7.74 3.28
N ALA A 296 -34.85 -7.06 2.64
CA ALA A 296 -35.29 -7.39 1.28
C ALA A 296 -34.19 -7.12 0.24
N GLN A 297 -33.50 -6.00 0.35
CA GLN A 297 -32.35 -5.63 -0.47
C GLN A 297 -31.17 -6.60 -0.29
N ILE A 298 -30.87 -7.05 0.94
CA ILE A 298 -29.85 -8.09 1.17
C ILE A 298 -30.21 -9.40 0.45
N ARG A 299 -31.49 -9.81 0.52
CA ARG A 299 -31.96 -11.00 -0.21
C ARG A 299 -31.82 -10.81 -1.72
N GLU A 300 -32.06 -9.61 -2.24
CA GLU A 300 -31.87 -9.31 -3.66
C GLU A 300 -30.40 -9.47 -4.08
N LEU A 301 -29.43 -8.90 -3.35
CA LEU A 301 -28.00 -9.06 -3.67
C LEU A 301 -27.59 -10.55 -3.69
N LYS A 302 -28.07 -11.33 -2.73
CA LYS A 302 -27.80 -12.79 -2.66
C LYS A 302 -28.44 -13.56 -3.82
N LYS A 303 -29.57 -13.11 -4.36
CA LYS A 303 -30.18 -13.69 -5.57
C LYS A 303 -29.35 -13.39 -6.83
N LEU A 304 -28.75 -12.19 -6.91
CA LEU A 304 -27.87 -11.83 -8.03
C LEU A 304 -26.60 -12.68 -8.03
N ARG A 305 -26.11 -13.08 -6.86
CA ARG A 305 -24.90 -13.90 -6.74
C ARG A 305 -24.96 -14.85 -5.55
N ALA A 306 -25.18 -16.13 -5.85
CA ALA A 306 -25.30 -17.18 -4.83
C ALA A 306 -23.95 -17.65 -4.26
N LYS A 307 -22.86 -17.58 -5.03
CA LYS A 307 -21.52 -18.07 -4.62
C LYS A 307 -20.52 -16.93 -4.44
N GLY A 308 -19.75 -17.03 -3.36
CA GLY A 308 -18.65 -16.11 -3.08
C GLY A 308 -19.07 -14.69 -2.67
N LEU A 309 -20.35 -14.43 -2.45
CA LEU A 309 -20.85 -13.15 -1.94
C LEU A 309 -21.17 -13.26 -0.44
N THR A 310 -20.49 -12.45 0.37
CA THR A 310 -20.83 -12.22 1.78
C THR A 310 -21.30 -10.80 1.94
N VAL A 311 -22.45 -10.62 2.61
CA VAL A 311 -23.02 -9.29 2.86
C VAL A 311 -23.33 -9.15 4.35
N ARG A 312 -22.86 -8.07 4.97
CA ARG A 312 -23.16 -7.69 6.35
C ARG A 312 -23.72 -6.28 6.38
N ARG A 313 -24.90 -6.13 6.97
CA ARG A 313 -25.62 -4.87 7.13
C ARG A 313 -25.01 -4.04 8.27
N HIS A 314 -25.04 -2.72 8.14
CA HIS A 314 -24.74 -1.81 9.24
C HIS A 314 -25.84 -1.85 10.32
N PRO A 315 -25.53 -1.83 11.63
CA PRO A 315 -26.54 -1.80 12.69
C PRO A 315 -27.58 -0.67 12.57
N TYR A 316 -27.16 0.55 12.17
CA TYR A 316 -28.07 1.69 11.98
C TYR A 316 -29.17 1.49 10.93
N ALA A 317 -29.01 0.54 10.00
CA ALA A 317 -30.05 0.29 9.01
C ALA A 317 -31.30 -0.40 9.61
N ALA A 318 -31.22 -0.92 10.84
CA ALA A 318 -32.38 -1.48 11.54
C ALA A 318 -33.28 -0.38 12.12
N SER A 319 -32.70 0.65 12.74
CA SER A 319 -33.46 1.71 13.42
C SER A 319 -34.22 2.64 12.48
N ALA A 320 -33.79 2.76 11.22
CA ALA A 320 -34.51 3.55 10.21
C ALA A 320 -35.81 2.86 9.73
N GLU A 321 -35.93 1.54 9.88
CA GLU A 321 -37.14 0.79 9.53
C GLU A 321 -38.16 0.79 10.68
N ASP A 322 -37.70 0.80 11.93
CA ASP A 322 -38.54 0.71 13.13
C ASP A 322 -39.03 2.09 13.66
N GLY A 323 -38.47 3.20 13.17
CA GLY A 323 -38.81 4.57 13.61
C GLY A 323 -39.82 5.33 12.74
N ALA A 324 -40.49 4.66 11.80
CA ALA A 324 -41.53 5.28 10.98
C ALA A 324 -42.92 5.33 11.66
N ASP A 325 -43.07 4.71 12.83
CA ASP A 325 -44.20 4.92 13.72
C ASP A 325 -43.75 5.88 14.84
N GLY A 326 -44.17 7.14 14.72
CA GLY A 326 -43.71 8.23 15.56
C GLY A 326 -43.98 8.06 17.06
N GLU A 327 -42.96 8.30 17.86
CA GLU A 327 -43.13 8.99 19.13
C GLU A 327 -42.41 10.33 19.02
N GLU A 328 -43.23 11.37 18.87
CA GLU A 328 -42.88 12.77 19.03
C GLU A 328 -42.34 12.92 20.47
N TYR A 329 -41.02 13.07 20.61
CA TYR A 329 -40.43 13.51 21.88
C TYR A 329 -40.66 15.03 21.98
N ASP A 330 -41.73 15.41 22.66
CA ASP A 330 -41.91 16.75 23.27
C ASP A 330 -40.87 17.00 24.38
#